data_AF-A0A6S7IB94-F1
#
_entry.id   AF-A0A6S7IB94-F1
#
_cell.length_a   1.000
_cell.length_b   1.000
_cell.length_c   1.000
_cell.angle_alpha   90.00
_cell.angle_beta   90.00
_cell.angle_gamma   90.00
#
_symmetry.space_group_name_H-M   'P 1'
#
loop_
_entity.id
_entity.type
_entity.pdbx_description
1 polymer ?
#
loop_
_entity_poly.entity_id
_entity_poly.type
_entity_poly.pdbx_seq_one_letter_code
_entity_poly.pdbx_strand_id
1 'polypeptide(L)'
;PEVYFSANYSNNPVNLLRLCDACNSPQPRYKLIHGHEKAYSQFKYVAYQQCLPGCVVKSKKTCNVTITLTSNEEKIVNLENDTSCKAYDGGNAETQQIQKTRKSR
;
A
#
# COMPACT_ATOMS: atom_id res chain seq x y z
N PRO A 1 5.73 -12.69 -3.92
CA PRO A 1 5.19 -11.45 -3.29
C PRO A 1 4.90 -11.63 -1.79
N GLU A 2 4.18 -12.68 -1.41
CA GLU A 2 3.83 -12.99 -0.01
C GLU A 2 5.05 -13.35 0.85
N VAL A 3 6.00 -14.12 0.33
CA VAL A 3 7.21 -14.54 1.07
C VAL A 3 8.06 -13.36 1.53
N TYR A 4 8.24 -12.36 0.66
CA TYR A 4 9.00 -11.15 1.00
C TYR A 4 8.28 -10.29 2.05
N PHE A 5 6.94 -10.29 2.01
CA PHE A 5 6.10 -9.56 2.96
C PHE A 5 6.16 -10.18 4.35
N SER A 6 5.99 -11.50 4.49
CA SER A 6 6.04 -12.20 5.78
C SER A 6 7.41 -12.05 6.46
N ALA A 7 8.50 -12.05 5.69
CA ALA A 7 9.86 -11.94 6.21
C ALA A 7 10.19 -10.55 6.79
N ASN A 8 9.54 -9.49 6.30
CA ASN A 8 9.88 -8.10 6.64
C ASN A 8 8.80 -7.37 7.44
N TYR A 9 7.65 -8.00 7.67
CA TYR A 9 6.51 -7.41 8.38
C TYR A 9 6.87 -6.91 9.79
N SER A 10 7.64 -7.70 10.55
CA SER A 10 8.02 -7.42 11.94
C SER A 10 9.10 -6.33 12.10
N ASN A 11 9.82 -6.00 11.03
CA ASN A 11 10.97 -5.10 11.07
C ASN A 11 10.63 -3.65 10.73
N ASN A 12 9.39 -3.36 10.33
CA ASN A 12 8.96 -2.00 10.05
C ASN A 12 8.40 -1.36 11.33
N PRO A 13 9.03 -0.31 11.88
CA PRO A 13 8.57 0.34 13.11
C PRO A 13 7.14 0.91 13.01
N VAL A 14 6.63 1.18 11.79
CA VAL A 14 5.24 1.59 11.57
C VAL A 14 4.26 0.42 11.77
N ASN A 15 4.68 -0.83 11.53
CA ASN A 15 3.90 -2.04 11.79
C ASN A 15 3.90 -2.46 13.26
N LEU A 16 4.86 -1.95 14.05
CA LEU A 16 4.96 -2.16 15.50
C LEU A 16 4.06 -1.19 16.29
N LEU A 17 3.62 -0.09 15.68
CA LEU A 17 2.60 0.77 16.26
C LEU A 17 1.27 0.05 16.14
N ARG A 18 0.82 -0.54 17.25
CA ARG A 18 -0.51 -1.14 17.47
C ARG A 18 -1.64 -0.11 17.28
N LEU A 19 -1.80 0.40 16.08
CA LEU A 19 -3.04 0.99 15.62
C LEU A 19 -3.66 -0.09 14.76
N CYS A 20 -4.47 -0.97 15.36
CA CYS A 20 -5.30 -1.92 14.62
C CYS A 20 -6.16 -1.19 13.55
N ASP A 21 -6.37 0.12 13.71
CA ASP A 21 -7.04 0.98 12.74
C ASP A 21 -6.16 1.51 11.60
N ALA A 22 -4.83 1.41 11.69
CA ALA A 22 -3.92 2.00 10.70
C ALA A 22 -4.06 1.34 9.31
N CYS A 23 -4.47 0.07 9.26
CA CYS A 23 -4.68 -0.66 8.01
C CYS A 23 -6.11 -0.61 7.48
N ASN A 24 -7.04 0.12 8.12
CA ASN A 24 -8.44 0.12 7.71
C ASN A 24 -8.74 1.05 6.52
N SER A 25 -7.84 1.98 6.22
CA SER A 25 -8.01 2.92 5.11
C SER A 25 -6.70 3.18 4.35
N PRO A 26 -6.78 3.34 3.01
CA PRO A 26 -5.65 3.83 2.24
C PRO A 26 -5.34 5.27 2.63
N GLN A 27 -4.07 5.64 2.49
CA GLN A 27 -3.55 6.95 2.83
C GLN A 27 -3.19 7.73 1.56
N PRO A 28 -3.39 9.05 1.54
CA PRO A 28 -2.94 9.88 0.43
C PRO A 28 -1.41 9.86 0.34
N ARG A 29 -0.92 9.66 -0.86
CA ARG A 29 0.50 9.71 -1.24
C ARG A 29 0.66 10.53 -2.50
N TYR A 30 1.89 10.92 -2.79
CA TYR A 30 2.24 11.67 -3.98
C TYR A 30 3.33 10.94 -4.74
N LYS A 31 3.15 10.79 -6.06
CA LYS A 31 4.13 10.19 -6.93
C LYS A 31 4.69 11.24 -7.87
N LEU A 32 6.01 11.31 -7.96
CA LEU A 32 6.70 12.08 -8.99
C LEU A 32 6.48 11.40 -10.35
N ILE A 33 5.94 12.15 -11.31
CA ILE A 33 5.66 11.60 -12.64
C ILE A 33 6.94 11.43 -13.47
N HIS A 34 6.96 10.44 -14.35
CA HIS A 34 8.04 10.31 -15.32
C HIS A 34 7.93 11.43 -16.37
N GLY A 35 9.01 12.18 -16.57
CA GLY A 35 9.03 13.39 -17.38
C GLY A 35 8.64 14.67 -16.63
N HIS A 36 8.66 14.67 -15.29
CA HIS A 36 8.30 15.83 -14.44
C HIS A 36 9.08 17.11 -14.77
N GLU A 37 10.27 17.00 -15.34
CA GLU A 37 11.08 18.13 -15.79
C GLU A 37 10.41 18.93 -16.92
N LYS A 38 9.52 18.29 -17.69
CA LYS A 38 8.72 18.92 -18.76
C LYS A 38 7.30 19.27 -18.33
N ALA A 39 6.91 19.01 -17.08
CA ALA A 39 5.58 19.29 -16.56
C ALA A 39 5.56 20.62 -15.79
N TYR A 40 4.42 21.32 -15.83
CA TYR A 40 4.22 22.47 -14.92
C TYR A 40 4.37 22.04 -13.46
N SER A 41 4.80 22.97 -12.61
CA SER A 41 5.08 22.71 -11.19
C SER A 41 3.91 22.02 -10.47
N GLN A 42 2.66 22.42 -10.75
CA GLN A 42 1.47 21.81 -10.16
C GLN A 42 1.21 20.35 -10.58
N PHE A 43 1.81 19.89 -11.69
CA PHE A 43 1.60 18.55 -12.24
C PHE A 43 2.80 17.61 -12.03
N LYS A 44 3.89 18.09 -11.41
CA LYS A 44 5.08 17.25 -11.13
C LYS A 44 4.76 16.10 -10.19
N TYR A 45 3.87 16.33 -9.23
CA TYR A 45 3.43 15.33 -8.27
C TYR A 45 1.96 15.07 -8.45
N VAL A 46 1.60 13.79 -8.57
CA VAL A 46 0.20 13.39 -8.66
C VAL A 46 -0.19 12.62 -7.42
N ALA A 47 -1.34 12.99 -6.84
CA ALA A 47 -1.90 12.34 -5.68
C ALA A 47 -2.47 10.96 -6.04
N TYR A 48 -2.24 9.98 -5.19
CA TYR A 48 -2.83 8.64 -5.28
C TYR A 48 -3.09 8.08 -3.87
N GLN A 49 -3.86 7.01 -3.80
CA GLN A 49 -4.21 6.31 -2.57
C GLN A 49 -3.40 5.03 -2.44
N GLN A 50 -2.76 4.83 -1.29
CA GLN A 50 -1.97 3.64 -1.01
C GLN A 50 -2.20 3.14 0.41
N CYS A 51 -2.37 1.84 0.58
CA CYS A 51 -2.34 1.22 1.89
C CYS A 51 -0.99 1.49 2.57
N LEU A 52 -0.99 1.58 3.91
CA LEU A 52 0.26 1.69 4.63
C LEU A 52 1.15 0.47 4.36
N PRO A 53 2.49 0.66 4.36
CA PRO A 53 3.42 -0.47 4.36
C PRO A 53 3.03 -1.44 5.48
N GLY A 54 3.07 -2.74 5.20
CA GLY A 54 2.60 -3.77 6.14
C GLY A 54 1.10 -4.03 6.13
N CYS A 55 0.27 -3.28 5.41
CA CYS A 55 -1.13 -3.64 5.25
C CYS A 55 -1.33 -4.50 3.98
N VAL A 56 -2.36 -5.35 4.00
CA VAL A 56 -2.78 -6.12 2.83
C VAL A 56 -3.72 -5.27 2.00
N VAL A 57 -3.37 -5.04 0.74
CA VAL A 57 -4.29 -4.42 -0.23
C VAL A 57 -5.36 -5.44 -0.60
N LYS A 58 -6.63 -5.08 -0.44
CA LYS A 58 -7.78 -5.96 -0.77
C LYS A 58 -8.40 -5.63 -2.11
N SER A 59 -8.40 -4.36 -2.51
CA SER A 59 -8.89 -3.93 -3.82
C SER A 59 -8.13 -2.72 -4.31
N LYS A 60 -8.07 -2.58 -5.64
CA LYS A 60 -7.42 -1.48 -6.34
C LYS A 60 -8.30 -0.96 -7.46
N LYS A 61 -8.10 0.30 -7.83
CA LYS A 61 -8.75 0.93 -8.98
C LYS A 61 -7.72 1.74 -9.75
N THR A 62 -7.68 1.55 -11.07
CA THR A 62 -6.90 2.39 -11.96
C THR A 62 -7.64 3.69 -12.23
N CYS A 63 -6.94 4.81 -12.08
CA CYS A 63 -7.42 6.14 -12.40
C CYS A 63 -6.47 6.78 -13.41
N ASN A 64 -7.04 7.55 -14.34
CA ASN A 64 -6.29 8.31 -15.33
C ASN A 64 -6.27 9.77 -14.88
N VAL A 65 -5.08 10.35 -14.80
CA VAL A 65 -4.89 11.76 -14.47
C VAL A 65 -4.28 12.45 -15.67
N THR A 66 -4.97 13.47 -16.18
CA THR A 66 -4.44 14.34 -17.23
C THR A 66 -3.52 15.36 -16.61
N ILE A 67 -2.31 15.47 -17.15
CA ILE A 67 -1.32 16.49 -16.79
C ILE A 67 -1.04 17.37 -18.00
N THR A 68 -0.69 18.62 -17.75
CA THR A 68 -0.26 19.55 -18.79
C THR A 68 1.26 19.74 -18.74
N LEU A 69 1.90 19.59 -19.88
CA LEU A 69 3.33 19.85 -20.06
C LEU A 69 3.60 21.32 -20.34
N THR A 70 4.84 21.76 -20.16
CA THR A 70 5.27 23.12 -20.50
C THR A 70 5.20 23.40 -22.02
N SER A 71 5.12 22.35 -22.84
CA SER A 71 4.80 22.43 -24.28
C SER A 71 3.32 22.70 -24.57
N ASN A 72 2.46 22.82 -23.54
CA ASN A 72 1.00 22.84 -23.62
C ASN A 72 0.37 21.55 -24.19
N GLU A 73 1.15 20.47 -24.29
CA GLU A 73 0.63 19.14 -24.60
C GLU A 73 0.01 18.52 -23.34
N GLU A 74 -1.07 17.77 -23.53
CA GLU A 74 -1.67 16.96 -22.48
C GLU A 74 -1.14 15.53 -22.51
N LYS A 75 -0.90 14.96 -21.32
CA LYS A 75 -0.49 13.58 -21.16
C LYS A 75 -1.36 12.90 -20.12
N ILE A 76 -1.71 11.64 -20.39
CA ILE A 76 -2.46 10.81 -19.44
C ILE A 76 -1.46 9.99 -18.62
N VAL A 77 -1.57 10.11 -17.30
CA VAL A 77 -0.83 9.29 -16.33
C VAL A 77 -1.79 8.30 -15.70
N ASN A 78 -1.50 7.01 -15.84
CA ASN A 78 -2.26 5.95 -15.20
C ASN A 78 -1.72 5.74 -13.78
N LEU A 79 -2.61 5.81 -12.80
CA LEU A 79 -2.32 5.58 -11.39
C LEU A 79 -3.16 4.44 -10.86
N GLU A 80 -2.56 3.63 -10.00
CA GLU A 80 -3.25 2.57 -9.29
C GLU A 80 -3.52 3.06 -7.86
N ASN A 81 -4.80 3.20 -7.52
CA ASN A 81 -5.26 3.57 -6.19
C ASN A 81 -5.67 2.33 -5.43
N ASP A 82 -5.11 2.14 -4.24
CA ASP A 82 -5.65 1.18 -3.29
C ASP A 82 -7.00 1.72 -2.78
N THR A 83 -8.06 0.92 -2.85
CA THR A 83 -9.41 1.31 -2.45
C THR A 83 -9.85 0.65 -1.14
N SER A 84 -9.22 -0.46 -0.76
CA SER A 84 -9.42 -1.06 0.55
C SER A 84 -8.17 -1.77 1.05
N CYS A 85 -7.96 -1.66 2.35
CA CYS A 85 -6.80 -2.16 3.08
C CYS A 85 -7.29 -3.03 4.24
N LYS A 86 -6.49 -4.01 4.67
CA LYS A 86 -6.70 -4.74 5.93
C LYS A 86 -5.38 -5.01 6.62
N ALA A 87 -5.44 -5.16 7.95
CA ALA A 87 -4.33 -5.72 8.68
C ALA A 87 -4.01 -7.13 8.14
N TYR A 88 -2.73 -7.48 8.14
CA TYR A 88 -2.35 -8.86 7.88
C TYR A 88 -2.67 -9.68 9.12
N ASP A 89 -3.86 -10.28 9.13
CA ASP A 89 -4.20 -11.31 10.10
C ASP A 89 -3.46 -12.57 9.65
N GLY A 90 -2.20 -12.72 10.07
CA GLY A 90 -1.43 -13.94 9.84
C GLY A 90 -2.24 -15.12 10.36
N GLY A 91 -2.94 -15.82 9.47
CA GLY A 91 -3.88 -16.85 9.82
C GLY A 91 -3.18 -17.88 10.70
N ASN A 92 -3.56 -17.93 11.98
CA ASN A 92 -3.26 -19.03 12.87
C ASN A 92 -4.00 -20.28 12.37
N ALA A 93 -3.57 -20.87 11.26
CA ALA A 93 -3.92 -22.25 10.92
C ALA A 93 -2.94 -23.23 11.58
N GLU A 94 -1.69 -22.83 11.88
CA GLU A 94 -0.69 -23.71 12.50
C GLU A 94 -0.57 -23.54 14.03
N THR A 95 -0.98 -22.40 14.60
CA THR A 95 -0.79 -22.14 16.04
C THR A 95 -1.76 -22.90 16.94
N GLN A 96 -2.82 -23.52 16.40
CA GLN A 96 -3.75 -24.36 17.18
C GLN A 96 -3.28 -25.81 17.36
N GLN A 97 -2.26 -26.29 16.62
CA GLN A 97 -1.77 -27.66 16.78
C GLN A 97 -0.69 -27.82 17.85
N ILE A 98 0.07 -26.76 18.19
CA ILE A 98 1.15 -26.84 19.17
C ILE A 98 0.62 -26.90 20.62
N GLN A 99 -0.61 -26.42 20.88
CA GLN A 99 -1.20 -26.49 22.22
C GLN A 99 -1.94 -27.81 22.53
N LYS A 100 -2.24 -28.66 21.54
CA LYS A 100 -2.88 -29.96 21.80
C LYS A 100 -1.92 -31.08 22.17
N THR A 101 -0.61 -30.94 21.92
CA THR A 101 0.39 -31.96 22.27
C THR A 101 1.06 -31.78 23.62
N ARG A 102 0.74 -30.72 24.39
CA ARG A 102 1.28 -30.49 25.75
C ARG A 102 0.30 -30.74 26.90
N LYS A 103 -0.89 -31.27 26.63
CA LYS A 103 -1.88 -31.67 27.67
C LYS A 103 -2.24 -33.17 27.69
N SER A 104 -1.45 -34.01 27.04
CA SER A 104 -1.46 -35.47 27.25
C SER A 104 -0.06 -35.94 27.63
N ARG A 105 0.30 -35.75 28.89
CA ARG A 105 1.16 -36.68 29.62
C ARG A 105 0.83 -36.61 31.09
#